data_AF-A0A9X0D6B7-F1
#
_entry.id   AF-A0A9X0D6B7-F1
#
_cell.length_a   1.000
_cell.length_b   1.000
_cell.length_c   1.000
_cell.angle_alpha   90.00
_cell.angle_beta   90.00
_cell.angle_gamma   90.00
#
_symmetry.space_group_name_H-M   'P 1'
#
loop_
_entity.id
_entity.type
_entity.pdbx_description
1 polymer ?
#
loop_
_entity_poly.entity_id
_entity_poly.type
_entity_poly.pdbx_seq_one_letter_code
_entity_poly.pdbx_strand_id
1 'polypeptide(L)'
;MYILNVKDYLSCGRTRTAGYFFAGYHSVNPLSDEEMDLLHVLVASRFCQSLVFGAYRSKYLDPGNEYILETARNGWKNLEAFWKLPKEELLKMWLEISDKTKTYGPN
;
A
#
# COMPACT_ATOMS: atom_id res chain seq x y z
N MET A 1 -8.59 4.55 3.53
CA MET A 1 -7.61 3.45 3.71
C MET A 1 -8.35 2.14 4.02
N TYR A 2 -9.31 1.75 3.18
CA TYR A 2 -10.07 0.50 3.34
C TYR A 2 -9.42 -0.70 2.65
N ILE A 3 -8.48 -0.45 1.72
CA ILE A 3 -7.81 -1.49 0.92
C ILE A 3 -6.96 -2.44 1.78
N LEU A 4 -6.59 -2.03 3.00
CA LEU A 4 -5.66 -2.78 3.86
C LEU A 4 -6.34 -3.59 4.97
N ASN A 5 -7.66 -3.46 5.15
CA ASN A 5 -8.40 -4.11 6.25
C ASN A 5 -9.22 -5.34 5.80
N VAL A 6 -8.86 -5.94 4.68
CA VAL A 6 -9.48 -7.20 4.21
C VAL A 6 -8.82 -8.36 4.96
N LYS A 7 -9.64 -9.20 5.64
CA LYS A 7 -9.20 -10.43 6.34
C LYS A 7 -8.29 -11.29 5.46
N ASP A 8 -7.35 -11.99 6.09
CA ASP A 8 -6.15 -12.60 5.53
C ASP A 8 -6.35 -13.66 4.42
N TYR A 9 -6.71 -13.21 3.23
CA TYR A 9 -6.66 -14.03 2.00
C TYR A 9 -5.53 -13.61 1.05
N LEU A 10 -4.73 -12.60 1.43
CA LEU A 10 -3.86 -11.86 0.50
C LEU A 10 -2.52 -11.45 1.14
N SER A 11 -1.81 -12.39 1.79
CA SER A 11 -0.46 -12.11 2.33
C SER A 11 0.53 -11.67 1.23
N CYS A 12 0.35 -12.13 -0.01
CA CYS A 12 0.98 -11.61 -1.25
C CYS A 12 0.12 -10.57 -1.99
N GLY A 13 -1.19 -10.53 -1.70
CA GLY A 13 -2.15 -9.78 -2.51
C GLY A 13 -2.23 -8.29 -2.19
N ARG A 14 -1.97 -7.81 -0.96
CA ARG A 14 -2.10 -6.36 -0.65
C ARG A 14 -1.11 -5.51 -1.45
N THR A 15 0.15 -5.93 -1.50
CA THR A 15 1.21 -5.27 -2.28
C THR A 15 0.97 -5.41 -3.79
N ARG A 16 0.50 -6.57 -4.25
CA ARG A 16 0.12 -6.80 -5.65
C ARG A 16 -1.08 -5.95 -6.08
N THR A 17 -2.09 -5.80 -5.22
CA THR A 17 -3.25 -4.93 -5.45
C THR A 17 -2.83 -3.47 -5.58
N ALA A 18 -1.90 -3.00 -4.74
CA ALA A 18 -1.33 -1.67 -4.91
C ALA A 18 -0.63 -1.48 -6.27
N GLY A 19 -0.04 -2.55 -6.82
CA GLY A 19 0.53 -2.55 -8.17
C GLY A 19 -0.48 -2.26 -9.29
N TYR A 20 -1.74 -2.69 -9.15
CA TYR A 20 -2.79 -2.34 -10.12
C TYR A 20 -3.21 -0.86 -10.01
N PHE A 21 -3.25 -0.31 -8.79
CA PHE A 21 -3.47 1.12 -8.60
C PHE A 21 -2.33 1.95 -9.20
N PHE A 22 -1.09 1.53 -8.94
CA PHE A 22 0.10 2.11 -9.55
C PHE A 22 0.00 2.09 -11.09
N ALA A 23 -0.34 0.94 -11.68
CA ALA A 23 -0.49 0.81 -13.13
C ALA A 23 -1.50 1.82 -13.71
N GLY A 24 -2.66 1.95 -13.08
CA GLY A 24 -3.67 2.94 -13.49
C GLY A 24 -3.17 4.37 -13.38
N TYR A 25 -2.59 4.75 -12.24
CA TYR A 25 -2.03 6.09 -12.04
C TYR A 25 -0.91 6.41 -13.04
N HIS A 26 0.06 5.51 -13.17
CA HIS A 26 1.23 5.67 -14.02
C HIS A 26 0.86 5.73 -15.51
N SER A 27 -0.24 5.11 -15.93
CA SER A 27 -0.72 5.19 -17.32
C SER A 27 -1.18 6.58 -17.75
N VAL A 28 -1.66 7.39 -16.80
CA VAL A 28 -2.16 8.76 -17.05
C VAL A 28 -1.13 9.80 -16.61
N ASN A 29 -0.38 9.51 -15.55
CA ASN A 29 0.68 10.36 -15.01
C ASN A 29 1.95 9.53 -14.78
N PRO A 30 2.79 9.35 -15.82
CA PRO A 30 4.04 8.63 -15.70
C PRO A 30 4.93 9.27 -14.65
N LEU A 31 5.48 8.43 -13.77
CA LEU A 31 6.44 8.83 -12.76
C LEU A 31 7.84 8.86 -13.37
N SER A 32 8.67 9.82 -12.95
CA SER A 32 10.09 9.84 -13.30
C SER A 32 10.88 8.72 -12.59
N ASP A 33 12.11 8.51 -13.00
CA ASP A 33 13.00 7.53 -12.35
C ASP A 33 13.26 7.88 -10.88
N GLU A 34 13.42 9.18 -10.56
CA GLU A 34 13.59 9.67 -9.19
C GLU A 34 12.32 9.44 -8.34
N GLU A 35 11.14 9.71 -8.91
CA GLU A 35 9.87 9.46 -8.22
C GLU A 35 9.66 7.96 -7.97
N MET A 36 10.07 7.11 -8.92
CA MET A 36 10.02 5.67 -8.78
C MET A 36 10.97 5.17 -7.68
N ASP A 37 12.18 5.73 -7.60
CA ASP A 37 13.18 5.37 -6.61
C ASP A 37 12.71 5.67 -5.17
N LEU A 38 11.95 6.76 -5.00
CA LEU A 38 11.38 7.18 -3.72
C LEU A 38 10.06 6.48 -3.36
N LEU A 39 9.43 5.78 -4.31
CA LEU A 39 8.05 5.30 -4.16
C LEU A 39 7.89 4.34 -2.97
N HIS A 40 8.84 3.42 -2.77
CA HIS A 40 8.81 2.45 -1.66
C HIS A 40 8.79 3.15 -0.29
N VAL A 41 9.71 4.09 -0.06
CA VAL A 41 9.80 4.79 1.22
C VAL A 41 8.61 5.73 1.45
N LEU A 42 8.10 6.37 0.40
CA LEU A 42 6.93 7.25 0.50
C LEU A 42 5.65 6.47 0.86
N VAL A 43 5.45 5.30 0.25
CA VAL A 43 4.31 4.42 0.57
C VAL A 43 4.41 3.90 2.01
N ALA A 44 5.59 3.43 2.43
CA ALA A 44 5.81 2.99 3.81
C ALA A 44 5.55 4.12 4.82
N SER A 45 6.07 5.33 4.53
CA SER A 45 5.88 6.51 5.38
C SER A 45 4.41 6.89 5.51
N ARG A 46 3.67 6.93 4.39
CA ARG A 46 2.24 7.27 4.40
C ARG A 46 1.41 6.21 5.14
N PHE A 47 1.79 4.95 5.05
CA PHE A 47 1.18 3.86 5.80
C PHE A 47 1.46 4.04 7.30
N CYS A 48 2.71 4.22 7.71
CA CYS A 48 3.11 4.47 9.10
C CYS A 48 2.33 5.63 9.72
N GLN A 49 2.24 6.78 9.04
CA GLN A 49 1.45 7.93 9.50
C GLN A 49 0.02 7.55 9.82
N SER A 50 -0.63 6.76 8.96
CA SER A 50 -2.01 6.36 9.21
C SER A 50 -2.17 5.43 10.43
N LEU A 51 -1.18 4.57 10.68
CA LEU A 51 -1.19 3.69 11.85
C LEU A 51 -0.97 4.48 13.13
N VAL A 52 -0.03 5.42 13.12
CA VAL A 52 0.23 6.32 14.25
C VAL A 52 -1.01 7.15 14.57
N PHE A 53 -1.65 7.76 13.56
CA PHE A 53 -2.88 8.52 13.78
C PHE A 53 -4.03 7.63 14.27
N GLY A 54 -4.16 6.41 13.73
CA GLY A 54 -5.16 5.45 14.20
C GLY A 54 -4.96 5.07 15.67
N ALA A 55 -3.72 4.75 16.06
CA ALA A 55 -3.37 4.41 17.43
C ALA A 55 -3.58 5.59 18.38
N TYR A 56 -3.19 6.80 17.98
CA TYR A 56 -3.42 8.02 18.76
C TYR A 56 -4.92 8.28 18.97
N ARG A 57 -5.72 8.24 17.89
CA ARG A 57 -7.16 8.46 17.97
C ARG A 57 -7.84 7.44 18.87
N SER A 58 -7.51 6.17 18.70
CA SER A 58 -8.07 5.09 19.53
C SER A 58 -7.68 5.25 20.99
N LYS A 59 -6.47 5.69 21.32
CA LYS A 59 -6.04 5.78 22.72
C LYS A 59 -6.53 7.03 23.44
N TYR A 60 -6.57 8.18 22.75
CA TYR A 60 -6.73 9.48 23.41
C TYR A 60 -7.98 10.26 23.02
N LEU A 61 -8.58 9.99 21.86
CA LEU A 61 -9.73 10.75 21.38
C LEU A 61 -11.03 9.95 21.48
N ASP A 62 -10.98 8.65 21.26
CA ASP A 62 -12.16 7.79 21.26
C ASP A 62 -11.84 6.37 21.80
N PRO A 63 -11.55 6.25 23.11
CA PRO A 63 -11.09 5.00 23.74
C PRO A 63 -12.12 3.85 23.78
N GLY A 64 -13.36 4.06 23.31
CA GLY A 64 -14.38 3.02 23.19
C GLY A 64 -14.62 2.53 21.75
N ASN A 65 -13.95 3.12 20.77
CA ASN A 65 -14.25 2.87 19.37
C ASN A 65 -13.44 1.69 18.81
N GLU A 66 -14.00 0.49 18.99
CA GLU A 66 -13.42 -0.77 18.53
C GLU A 66 -13.17 -0.81 17.01
N TYR A 67 -13.90 -0.02 16.23
CA TYR A 67 -13.71 0.10 14.78
C TYR A 67 -12.32 0.65 14.42
N ILE A 68 -11.77 1.55 15.24
CA ILE A 68 -10.42 2.10 15.03
C ILE A 68 -9.36 1.02 15.36
N LEU A 69 -9.61 0.19 16.37
CA LEU A 69 -8.72 -0.87 16.83
C LEU A 69 -8.63 -2.06 15.88
N GLU A 70 -9.72 -2.39 15.19
CA GLU A 70 -9.75 -3.52 14.24
C GLU A 70 -8.78 -3.29 13.07
N THR A 71 -8.72 -2.06 12.56
CA THR A 71 -7.81 -1.66 11.48
C THR A 71 -6.34 -1.64 11.92
N ALA A 72 -6.06 -1.27 13.18
CA ALA A 72 -4.72 -1.20 13.72
C ALA A 72 -4.10 -2.59 13.98
N ARG A 73 -4.92 -3.61 14.27
CA ARG A 73 -4.47 -4.97 14.66
C ARG A 73 -3.56 -5.63 13.63
N ASN A 74 -3.87 -5.48 12.34
CA ASN A 74 -3.08 -6.07 11.24
C ASN A 74 -2.20 -5.04 10.53
N GLY A 75 -2.46 -3.75 10.72
CA GLY A 75 -1.77 -2.67 10.04
C GLY A 75 -0.26 -2.66 10.25
N TRP A 76 0.21 -2.87 11.48
CA TRP A 76 1.64 -2.90 11.81
C TRP A 76 2.38 -4.08 11.16
N LYS A 77 1.79 -5.27 11.19
CA LYS A 77 2.34 -6.46 10.51
C LYS A 77 2.43 -6.25 8.99
N ASN A 78 1.42 -5.60 8.41
CA ASN A 78 1.40 -5.27 6.99
C ASN A 78 2.47 -4.24 6.61
N LEU A 79 2.67 -3.21 7.45
CA LEU A 79 3.74 -2.24 7.26
C LEU A 79 5.12 -2.94 7.33
N GLU A 80 5.32 -3.82 8.30
CA GLU A 80 6.57 -4.57 8.44
C GLU A 80 6.83 -5.48 7.23
N ALA A 81 5.81 -6.21 6.77
CA ALA A 81 5.91 -7.07 5.59
C ALA A 81 6.23 -6.25 4.32
N PHE A 82 5.58 -5.10 4.15
CA PHE A 82 5.87 -4.18 3.03
C PHE A 82 7.30 -3.62 3.12
N TRP A 83 7.74 -3.20 4.31
CA TRP A 83 9.07 -2.63 4.53
C TRP A 83 10.19 -3.64 4.28
N LYS A 84 9.97 -4.91 4.67
CA LYS A 84 10.94 -6.00 4.46
C LYS A 84 11.03 -6.46 3.01
N LEU A 85 10.04 -6.16 2.16
CA LEU A 85 10.11 -6.45 0.74
C LEU A 85 11.12 -5.50 0.08
N PRO A 86 12.17 -6.00 -0.59
CA PRO A 86 13.15 -5.16 -1.26
C PRO A 86 12.49 -4.22 -2.28
N LYS A 87 12.97 -2.98 -2.35
CA LYS A 87 12.46 -1.95 -3.27
C LYS A 87 12.48 -2.45 -4.71
N GLU A 88 13.56 -3.08 -5.12
CA GLU A 88 13.78 -3.57 -6.48
C GLU A 88 12.77 -4.66 -6.84
N GLU A 89 12.46 -5.56 -5.89
CA GLU A 89 11.45 -6.60 -6.05
C GLU A 89 10.04 -6.01 -6.14
N LEU A 90 9.73 -5.03 -5.29
CA LEU A 90 8.46 -4.31 -5.31
C LEU A 90 8.25 -3.61 -6.67
N LEU A 91 9.22 -2.80 -7.09
CA LEU A 91 9.13 -2.02 -8.32
C LEU A 91 9.03 -2.92 -9.54
N LYS A 92 9.83 -4.00 -9.60
CA LYS A 92 9.72 -5.00 -10.66
C LYS A 92 8.30 -5.57 -10.74
N MET A 93 7.73 -5.99 -9.60
CA MET A 93 6.37 -6.52 -9.56
C MET A 93 5.34 -5.52 -10.07
N TRP A 94 5.46 -4.24 -9.70
CA TRP A 94 4.50 -3.20 -10.08
C TRP A 94 4.64 -2.79 -11.55
N LEU A 95 5.85 -2.71 -12.07
CA LEU A 95 6.13 -2.48 -13.50
C LEU A 95 5.60 -3.64 -14.35
N GLU A 96 5.82 -4.89 -13.94
CA GLU A 96 5.26 -6.06 -14.64
C GLU A 96 3.73 -6.05 -14.69
N ILE A 97 3.07 -5.59 -13.61
CA ILE A 97 1.61 -5.41 -13.59
C ILE A 97 1.21 -4.29 -14.56
N SER A 98 1.91 -3.15 -14.52
CA SER A 98 1.66 -2.02 -15.41
C SER A 98 1.74 -2.42 -16.88
N ASP A 99 2.81 -3.12 -17.28
CA ASP A 99 3.00 -3.55 -18.66
C ASP A 99 1.94 -4.57 -19.11
N LYS A 100 1.55 -5.50 -18.23
CA LYS A 100 0.44 -6.43 -18.51
C LYS A 100 -0.90 -5.70 -18.64
N THR A 101 -1.16 -4.65 -17.86
CA THR A 101 -2.44 -3.93 -17.98
C THR A 101 -2.55 -3.12 -19.27
N LYS A 102 -1.42 -2.65 -19.83
CA LYS A 102 -1.39 -1.96 -21.13
C LYS A 102 -1.84 -2.87 -22.28
N THR A 103 -1.55 -4.17 -22.22
CA THR A 103 -1.92 -5.13 -23.29
C THR A 103 -3.42 -5.45 -23.35
N TYR A 104 -4.22 -5.02 -22.37
CA TYR A 104 -5.66 -5.24 -22.31
C TYR A 104 -6.49 -3.95 -22.40
N GLY A 105 -5.86 -2.79 -22.60
CA GLY A 105 -6.57 -1.53 -22.85
C GLY A 105 -7.17 -1.49 -24.26
N PRO A 106 -8.36 -0.90 -24.47
CA PRO A 106 -8.91 -0.73 -25.82
C PRO A 106 -8.01 0.20 -26.64
N ASN A 107 -7.68 -0.22 -27.86
CA ASN A 107 -7.07 0.63 -28.90
C ASN A 107 -7.92 1.87 -29.18
#